data_AF-A0A934AGC0-F1
#
_entry.id   AF-A0A934AGC0-F1
#
_cell.length_a   1.000
_cell.length_b   1.000
_cell.length_c   1.000
_cell.angle_alpha   90.00
_cell.angle_beta   90.00
_cell.angle_gamma   90.00
#
_symmetry.space_group_name_H-M   'P 1'
#
loop_
_entity.id
_entity.type
_entity.pdbx_description
1 polymer ?
#
loop_
_entity_poly.entity_id
_entity_poly.type
_entity_poly.pdbx_seq_one_letter_code
_entity_poly.pdbx_strand_id
1 'polypeptide(L)'
;MTPTQEAVHERLEVLERRFLESAEEVRTLRSRLVYETKAELSEIKDQWHGVHTKWWAITFSGVLVFFVLCYAFYTQLGWVADQRRLPMGSDWLLKHLPLVNTLPVLSWGWLGLHLVLGGAAIAYYPRRIPFLMFLLGVYIFIRTLFVFLSPIGAPADMMDMRKLDFLFSRIMGTWTFNNEFVFSGHTGIPFLFYLFFETRGLKALCLAGSLTMGVCVLLSRNHYTVDVLGAYLVSYSIFKLSETLFYRYIRPLFLTRPSPDRY
;
A
#
# COMPACT_ATOMS: atom_id res chain seq x y z
N MET A 1 -55.57 34.35 -15.77
CA MET A 1 -55.23 32.93 -15.58
C MET A 1 -56.10 32.37 -14.46
N THR A 2 -56.39 31.07 -14.45
CA THR A 2 -57.04 30.48 -13.26
C THR A 2 -56.02 30.36 -12.12
N PRO A 3 -56.42 30.41 -10.84
CA PRO A 3 -55.50 30.33 -9.69
C PRO A 3 -54.57 29.09 -9.73
N THR A 4 -55.04 28.01 -10.34
CA THR A 4 -54.28 26.77 -10.58
C THR A 4 -53.19 26.91 -11.65
N GLN A 5 -53.39 27.75 -12.67
CA GLN A 5 -52.38 28.00 -13.70
C GLN A 5 -51.26 28.90 -13.19
N GLU A 6 -51.57 29.90 -12.35
CA GLU A 6 -50.57 30.74 -11.68
C GLU A 6 -49.67 29.91 -10.76
N ALA A 7 -50.25 29.04 -9.93
CA ALA A 7 -49.49 28.18 -9.03
C ALA A 7 -48.56 27.20 -9.78
N VAL A 8 -48.99 26.70 -10.95
CA VAL A 8 -48.14 25.85 -11.80
C VAL A 8 -47.02 26.66 -12.43
N HIS A 9 -47.31 27.89 -12.89
CA HIS A 9 -46.31 28.75 -13.53
C HIS A 9 -45.22 29.18 -12.55
N GLU A 10 -45.60 29.57 -11.33
CA GLU A 10 -44.67 29.93 -10.25
C GLU A 10 -43.76 28.74 -9.89
N ARG A 11 -44.32 27.53 -9.82
CA ARG A 11 -43.55 26.32 -9.54
C ARG A 11 -42.56 25.98 -10.66
N LEU A 12 -42.93 26.28 -11.91
CA LEU A 12 -42.08 26.11 -13.09
C LEU A 12 -40.90 27.10 -13.06
N GLU A 13 -41.16 28.37 -12.74
CA GLU A 13 -40.11 29.40 -12.59
C GLU A 13 -39.12 29.06 -11.47
N VAL A 14 -39.61 28.54 -10.34
CA VAL A 14 -38.75 28.06 -9.23
C VAL A 14 -37.87 26.89 -9.69
N LEU A 15 -38.42 25.97 -10.49
CA LEU A 15 -37.67 24.83 -11.01
C LEU A 15 -36.59 25.26 -12.00
N GLU A 16 -36.93 26.17 -12.93
CA GLU A 16 -35.98 26.74 -13.89
C GLU A 16 -34.84 27.47 -13.17
N ARG A 17 -35.15 28.27 -12.14
CA ARG A 17 -34.13 28.97 -11.35
C ARG A 17 -33.18 28.00 -10.66
N ARG A 18 -33.68 26.94 -10.03
CA ARG A 18 -32.84 25.89 -9.42
C ARG A 18 -31.97 25.17 -10.45
N PHE A 19 -32.49 24.96 -11.66
CA PHE A 19 -31.75 24.31 -12.72
C PHE A 19 -30.58 25.18 -13.21
N LEU A 20 -30.81 26.49 -13.33
CA LEU A 20 -29.78 27.48 -13.66
C LEU A 20 -28.71 27.57 -12.57
N GLU A 21 -29.11 27.65 -11.30
CA GLU A 21 -28.19 27.65 -10.15
C GLU A 21 -27.34 26.36 -10.11
N SER A 22 -27.96 25.21 -10.31
CA SER A 22 -27.25 23.92 -10.36
C SER A 22 -26.26 23.86 -11.54
N ALA A 23 -26.65 24.39 -12.71
CA ALA A 23 -25.79 24.45 -13.88
C ALA A 23 -24.58 25.36 -13.65
N GLU A 24 -24.77 26.47 -12.94
CA GLU A 24 -23.70 27.39 -12.57
C GLU A 24 -22.77 26.77 -11.52
N GLU A 25 -23.29 26.10 -10.49
CA GLU A 25 -22.48 25.34 -9.54
C GLU A 25 -21.64 24.28 -10.23
N VAL A 26 -22.24 23.48 -11.12
CA VAL A 26 -21.51 22.45 -11.89
C VAL A 26 -20.41 23.07 -12.75
N ARG A 27 -20.68 24.21 -13.41
CA ARG A 27 -19.66 24.93 -14.19
C ARG A 27 -18.52 25.42 -13.29
N THR A 28 -18.85 25.96 -12.12
CA THR A 28 -17.87 26.46 -11.13
C THR A 28 -17.00 25.32 -10.60
N LEU A 29 -17.61 24.21 -10.20
CA LEU A 29 -16.91 23.00 -9.75
C LEU A 29 -16.00 22.43 -10.83
N ARG A 30 -16.47 22.37 -12.08
CA ARG A 30 -15.64 21.91 -13.22
C ARG A 30 -14.44 22.83 -13.45
N SER A 31 -14.62 24.14 -13.31
CA SER A 31 -13.53 25.10 -13.46
C SER A 31 -12.47 24.95 -12.34
N ARG A 32 -12.92 24.75 -11.10
CA ARG A 32 -12.03 24.45 -9.96
C ARG A 32 -11.27 23.16 -10.16
N LEU A 33 -11.94 22.09 -10.60
CA LEU A 33 -11.30 20.80 -10.89
C LEU A 33 -10.17 20.94 -11.93
N VAL A 34 -10.42 21.67 -13.02
CA VAL A 34 -9.40 21.91 -14.06
C VAL A 34 -8.22 22.72 -13.51
N TYR A 35 -8.50 23.73 -12.68
CA TYR A 35 -7.45 24.53 -12.05
C TYR A 35 -6.61 23.69 -11.08
N GLU A 36 -7.25 22.89 -10.21
CA GLU A 36 -6.59 21.99 -9.27
C GLU A 36 -5.75 20.94 -10.02
N THR A 37 -6.28 20.33 -11.07
CA THR A 37 -5.51 19.37 -11.90
C THR A 37 -4.29 20.03 -12.54
N LYS A 38 -4.41 21.28 -13.04
CA LYS A 38 -3.27 22.02 -13.59
C LYS A 38 -2.23 22.36 -12.52
N ALA A 39 -2.68 22.72 -11.32
CA ALA A 39 -1.80 22.98 -10.19
C ALA A 39 -1.02 21.72 -9.80
N GLU A 40 -1.68 20.56 -9.68
CA GLU A 40 -1.04 19.27 -9.42
C GLU A 40 0.01 18.91 -10.49
N LEU A 41 -0.32 19.09 -11.79
CA LEU A 41 0.62 18.84 -12.87
C LEU A 41 1.84 19.76 -12.81
N SER A 42 1.63 21.03 -12.45
CA SER A 42 2.73 21.98 -12.28
C SER A 42 3.62 21.62 -11.10
N GLU A 43 3.05 21.16 -9.99
CA GLU A 43 3.77 20.70 -8.81
C GLU A 43 4.61 19.44 -9.13
N ILE A 44 4.03 18.46 -9.83
CA ILE A 44 4.76 17.26 -10.29
C ILE A 44 5.93 17.66 -11.18
N LYS A 45 5.74 18.64 -12.09
CA LYS A 45 6.81 19.14 -12.94
C LYS A 45 7.91 19.83 -12.13
N ASP A 46 7.53 20.64 -11.14
CA ASP A 46 8.45 21.33 -10.25
C ASP A 46 9.27 20.38 -9.39
N GLN A 47 8.72 19.22 -9.01
CA GLN A 47 9.48 18.18 -8.31
C GLN A 47 10.69 17.68 -9.12
N TRP A 48 10.70 17.80 -10.44
CA TRP A 48 11.86 17.41 -11.26
C TRP A 48 12.91 18.52 -11.37
N HIS A 49 12.59 19.75 -10.96
CA HIS A 49 13.60 20.79 -10.87
C HIS A 49 14.66 20.42 -9.83
N GLY A 50 15.92 20.58 -10.25
CA GLY A 50 17.07 20.26 -9.43
C GLY A 50 17.45 18.77 -9.37
N VAL A 51 16.83 17.89 -10.17
CA VAL A 51 17.22 16.47 -10.31
C VAL A 51 18.08 16.28 -11.55
N HIS A 52 19.20 15.58 -11.41
CA HIS A 52 20.04 15.19 -12.54
C HIS A 52 19.53 13.88 -13.16
N THR A 53 18.77 13.96 -14.25
CA THR A 53 18.03 12.82 -14.84
C THR A 53 18.86 11.57 -15.07
N LYS A 54 20.09 11.71 -15.61
CA LYS A 54 21.00 10.55 -15.81
C LYS A 54 21.35 9.84 -14.50
N TRP A 55 21.71 10.61 -13.47
CA TRP A 55 22.07 10.05 -12.16
C TRP A 55 20.84 9.48 -11.46
N TRP A 56 19.70 10.14 -11.59
CA TRP A 56 18.43 9.62 -11.09
C TRP A 56 18.10 8.26 -11.73
N ALA A 57 18.24 8.11 -13.05
CA ALA A 57 17.99 6.87 -13.75
C ALA A 57 18.97 5.76 -13.34
N ILE A 58 20.26 6.08 -13.17
CA ILE A 58 21.29 5.14 -12.69
C ILE A 58 20.96 4.69 -11.26
N THR A 59 20.67 5.64 -10.36
CA THR A 59 20.30 5.33 -8.97
C THR A 59 19.02 4.51 -8.90
N PHE A 60 17.99 4.87 -9.68
CA PHE A 60 16.75 4.12 -9.74
C PHE A 60 16.97 2.69 -10.24
N SER A 61 17.77 2.51 -11.30
CA SER A 61 18.14 1.19 -11.81
C SER A 61 18.89 0.36 -10.76
N GLY A 62 19.83 0.96 -10.04
CA GLY A 62 20.55 0.29 -8.96
C GLY A 62 19.64 -0.13 -7.80
N VAL A 63 18.72 0.75 -7.40
CA VAL A 63 17.71 0.44 -6.37
C VAL A 63 16.73 -0.64 -6.84
N LEU A 64 16.35 -0.62 -8.12
CA LEU A 64 15.48 -1.64 -8.70
C LEU A 64 16.16 -3.01 -8.70
N VAL A 65 17.46 -3.07 -9.08
CA VAL A 65 18.25 -4.30 -8.98
C VAL A 65 18.32 -4.78 -7.53
N PHE A 66 18.59 -3.89 -6.57
CA PHE A 66 18.57 -4.22 -5.15
C PHE A 66 17.22 -4.81 -4.72
N PHE A 67 16.09 -4.17 -5.10
CA PHE A 67 14.75 -4.68 -4.80
C PHE A 67 14.53 -6.09 -5.37
N VAL A 68 14.89 -6.30 -6.64
CA VAL A 68 14.77 -7.61 -7.30
C VAL A 68 15.62 -8.67 -6.60
N LEU A 69 16.84 -8.33 -6.18
CA LEU A 69 17.70 -9.24 -5.41
C LEU A 69 17.11 -9.57 -4.04
N CYS A 70 16.56 -8.59 -3.32
CA CYS A 70 15.84 -8.84 -2.06
C CYS A 70 14.62 -9.73 -2.26
N TYR A 71 13.87 -9.53 -3.35
CA TYR A 71 12.74 -10.37 -3.70
C TYR A 71 13.17 -11.81 -4.04
N ALA A 72 14.23 -11.97 -4.85
CA ALA A 72 14.79 -13.28 -5.15
C ALA A 72 15.24 -13.99 -3.86
N PHE A 73 15.96 -13.28 -2.97
CA PHE A 73 16.38 -13.79 -1.66
C PHE A 73 15.18 -14.24 -0.80
N TYR A 74 14.12 -13.44 -0.76
CA TYR A 74 12.87 -13.78 -0.09
C TYR A 74 12.26 -15.07 -0.61
N THR A 75 12.15 -15.21 -1.92
CA THR A 75 11.51 -16.41 -2.51
C THR A 75 12.31 -17.69 -2.26
N GLN A 76 13.64 -17.61 -2.30
CA GLN A 76 14.51 -18.77 -2.06
C GLN A 76 14.47 -19.20 -0.59
N LEU A 77 14.66 -18.27 0.35
CA LEU A 77 14.62 -18.61 1.77
C LEU A 77 13.21 -18.89 2.28
N GLY A 78 12.19 -18.26 1.72
CA GLY A 78 10.79 -18.56 1.98
C GLY A 78 10.45 -20.00 1.61
N TRP A 79 10.91 -20.46 0.45
CA TRP A 79 10.75 -21.86 0.03
C TRP A 79 11.44 -22.85 0.98
N VAL A 80 12.66 -22.54 1.41
CA VAL A 80 13.36 -23.36 2.42
C VAL A 80 12.61 -23.35 3.76
N ALA A 81 12.12 -22.19 4.19
CA ALA A 81 11.35 -22.06 5.43
C ALA A 81 10.05 -22.88 5.38
N ASP A 82 9.37 -22.91 4.24
CA ASP A 82 8.11 -23.64 4.02
C ASP A 82 8.27 -25.15 4.15
N GLN A 83 9.46 -25.69 3.84
CA GLN A 83 9.73 -27.12 3.95
C GLN A 83 10.01 -27.59 5.39
N ARG A 84 10.30 -26.67 6.30
CA ARG A 84 10.64 -27.03 7.68
C ARG A 84 9.38 -27.44 8.44
N ARG A 85 9.49 -28.54 9.18
CA ARG A 85 8.48 -28.92 10.18
C ARG A 85 8.77 -28.16 11.46
N LEU A 86 8.05 -27.07 11.65
CA LEU A 86 8.20 -26.20 12.83
C LEU A 86 7.03 -26.43 13.80
N PRO A 87 7.26 -26.33 15.11
CA PRO A 87 6.20 -26.43 16.11
C PRO A 87 5.20 -25.28 15.98
N MET A 88 3.94 -25.55 16.31
CA MET A 88 2.89 -24.53 16.35
C MET A 88 3.02 -23.67 17.60
N GLY A 89 2.82 -22.36 17.45
CA GLY A 89 2.77 -21.42 18.56
C GLY A 89 1.41 -21.44 19.27
N SER A 90 1.40 -21.15 20.57
CA SER A 90 0.16 -20.91 21.31
C SER A 90 -0.23 -19.43 21.24
N ASP A 91 -1.41 -19.13 20.67
CA ASP A 91 -1.95 -17.78 20.62
C ASP A 91 -3.31 -17.73 21.31
N TRP A 92 -3.42 -16.89 22.34
CA TRP A 92 -4.64 -16.78 23.13
C TRP A 92 -5.75 -16.08 22.35
N LEU A 93 -5.47 -14.96 21.68
CA LEU A 93 -6.50 -14.20 20.98
C LEU A 93 -7.02 -14.99 19.79
N LEU A 94 -6.11 -15.59 19.02
CA LEU A 94 -6.45 -16.35 17.81
C LEU A 94 -7.39 -17.54 18.10
N LYS A 95 -7.26 -18.15 19.29
CA LYS A 95 -8.15 -19.26 19.73
C LYS A 95 -9.59 -18.81 20.00
N HIS A 96 -9.81 -17.55 20.34
CA HIS A 96 -11.14 -17.01 20.65
C HIS A 96 -11.81 -16.34 19.44
N LEU A 97 -11.07 -16.14 18.35
CA LEU A 97 -11.61 -15.58 17.12
C LEU A 97 -12.32 -16.66 16.28
N PRO A 98 -13.44 -16.31 15.62
CA PRO A 98 -14.08 -17.21 14.69
C PRO A 98 -13.20 -17.42 13.45
N LEU A 99 -13.24 -18.64 12.90
CA LEU A 99 -12.60 -18.93 11.63
C LEU A 99 -13.52 -18.48 10.49
N VAL A 100 -13.09 -17.47 9.73
CA VAL A 100 -13.88 -16.88 8.63
C VAL A 100 -13.03 -16.83 7.38
N ASN A 101 -13.55 -17.35 6.26
CA ASN A 101 -12.85 -17.32 4.98
C ASN A 101 -12.73 -15.89 4.43
N THR A 102 -11.65 -15.22 4.79
CA THR A 102 -11.26 -13.88 4.31
C THR A 102 -10.20 -13.94 3.20
N LEU A 103 -9.88 -15.14 2.68
CA LEU A 103 -8.81 -15.31 1.70
C LEU A 103 -9.00 -14.47 0.43
N PRO A 104 -10.21 -14.31 -0.15
CA PRO A 104 -10.37 -13.44 -1.33
C PRO A 104 -9.99 -11.97 -1.06
N VAL A 105 -10.17 -11.51 0.18
CA VAL A 105 -9.74 -10.16 0.58
C VAL A 105 -8.22 -10.13 0.73
N LEU A 106 -7.62 -11.17 1.33
CA LEU A 106 -6.18 -11.29 1.51
C LEU A 106 -5.40 -11.46 0.20
N SER A 107 -6.00 -12.03 -0.83
CA SER A 107 -5.38 -12.23 -2.13
C SER A 107 -5.70 -11.07 -3.09
N TRP A 108 -6.94 -11.01 -3.59
CA TRP A 108 -7.38 -10.06 -4.61
C TRP A 108 -7.55 -8.65 -4.04
N GLY A 109 -8.11 -8.53 -2.83
CA GLY A 109 -8.23 -7.24 -2.15
C GLY A 109 -6.86 -6.64 -1.87
N TRP A 110 -5.91 -7.45 -1.41
CA TRP A 110 -4.53 -7.02 -1.17
C TRP A 110 -3.83 -6.63 -2.46
N LEU A 111 -3.90 -7.47 -3.51
CA LEU A 111 -3.33 -7.14 -4.82
C LEU A 111 -3.93 -5.85 -5.40
N GLY A 112 -5.26 -5.72 -5.40
CA GLY A 112 -5.96 -4.55 -5.88
C GLY A 112 -5.55 -3.27 -5.13
N LEU A 113 -5.44 -3.35 -3.80
CA LEU A 113 -4.92 -2.25 -2.99
C LEU A 113 -3.50 -1.86 -3.43
N HIS A 114 -2.60 -2.82 -3.61
CA HIS A 114 -1.22 -2.54 -4.02
C HIS A 114 -1.12 -1.96 -5.44
N LEU A 115 -1.97 -2.41 -6.37
CA LEU A 115 -2.00 -1.85 -7.72
C LEU A 115 -2.48 -0.40 -7.70
N VAL A 116 -3.53 -0.08 -6.94
CA VAL A 116 -4.02 1.29 -6.79
C VAL A 116 -2.97 2.19 -6.14
N LEU A 117 -2.35 1.72 -5.04
CA LEU A 117 -1.34 2.50 -4.33
C LEU A 117 -0.04 2.64 -5.14
N GLY A 118 0.42 1.58 -5.80
CA GLY A 118 1.58 1.64 -6.69
C GLY A 118 1.34 2.59 -7.87
N GLY A 119 0.16 2.50 -8.50
CA GLY A 119 -0.24 3.42 -9.56
C GLY A 119 -0.29 4.87 -9.08
N ALA A 120 -0.88 5.13 -7.90
CA ALA A 120 -0.90 6.46 -7.31
C ALA A 120 0.51 6.98 -6.98
N ALA A 121 1.40 6.13 -6.47
CA ALA A 121 2.79 6.53 -6.22
C ALA A 121 3.52 6.92 -7.51
N ILE A 122 3.31 6.17 -8.60
CA ILE A 122 3.94 6.46 -9.90
C ILE A 122 3.37 7.76 -10.50
N ALA A 123 2.05 7.94 -10.44
CA ALA A 123 1.37 9.08 -11.02
C ALA A 123 1.64 10.39 -10.26
N TYR A 124 1.59 10.35 -8.92
CA TYR A 124 1.61 11.57 -8.10
C TYR A 124 2.93 11.80 -7.34
N TYR A 125 3.78 10.78 -7.19
CA TYR A 125 5.03 10.86 -6.43
C TYR A 125 6.25 10.29 -7.18
N PRO A 126 6.44 10.59 -8.48
CA PRO A 126 7.44 9.92 -9.30
C PRO A 126 8.88 10.11 -8.80
N ARG A 127 9.21 11.28 -8.22
CA ARG A 127 10.53 11.54 -7.61
C ARG A 127 10.84 10.66 -6.39
N ARG A 128 9.81 10.18 -5.68
CA ARG A 128 9.93 9.35 -4.48
C ARG A 128 9.86 7.85 -4.79
N ILE A 129 9.65 7.45 -6.05
CA ILE A 129 9.63 6.04 -6.46
C ILE A 129 10.93 5.29 -6.11
N PRO A 130 12.14 5.85 -6.30
CA PRO A 130 13.35 5.17 -5.86
C PRO A 130 13.36 4.95 -4.34
N PHE A 131 12.84 5.89 -3.54
CA PHE A 131 12.70 5.69 -2.10
C PHE A 131 11.71 4.57 -1.77
N LEU A 132 10.55 4.52 -2.45
CA LEU A 132 9.57 3.46 -2.25
C LEU A 132 10.15 2.07 -2.56
N MET A 133 10.86 1.93 -3.69
CA MET A 133 11.49 0.66 -4.06
C MET A 133 12.59 0.26 -3.07
N PHE A 134 13.40 1.21 -2.60
CA PHE A 134 14.39 0.95 -1.56
C PHE A 134 13.74 0.53 -0.25
N LEU A 135 12.68 1.24 0.19
CA LEU A 135 11.91 0.92 1.38
C LEU A 135 11.33 -0.50 1.33
N LEU A 136 10.66 -0.85 0.23
CA LEU A 136 10.09 -2.19 0.05
C LEU A 136 11.18 -3.27 -0.04
N GLY A 137 12.35 -2.97 -0.64
CA GLY A 137 13.48 -3.88 -0.69
C GLY A 137 14.05 -4.18 0.70
N VAL A 138 14.31 -3.14 1.49
CA VAL A 138 14.76 -3.27 2.89
C VAL A 138 13.73 -4.03 3.72
N TYR A 139 12.45 -3.73 3.53
CA TYR A 139 11.36 -4.44 4.19
C TYR A 139 11.37 -5.94 3.92
N ILE A 140 11.40 -6.31 2.64
CA ILE A 140 11.40 -7.72 2.21
C ILE A 140 12.66 -8.42 2.74
N PHE A 141 13.82 -7.78 2.65
CA PHE A 141 15.07 -8.33 3.17
C PHE A 141 14.99 -8.64 4.66
N ILE A 142 14.61 -7.66 5.48
CA ILE A 142 14.50 -7.84 6.94
C ILE A 142 13.45 -8.89 7.26
N ARG A 143 12.25 -8.81 6.65
CA ARG A 143 11.20 -9.83 6.85
C ARG A 143 11.69 -11.24 6.52
N THR A 144 12.47 -11.40 5.44
CA THR A 144 13.04 -12.70 5.07
C THR A 144 13.90 -13.28 6.18
N LEU A 145 14.71 -12.45 6.84
CA LEU A 145 15.52 -12.89 7.98
C LEU A 145 14.65 -13.37 9.14
N PHE A 146 13.57 -12.65 9.46
CA PHE A 146 12.63 -13.07 10.50
C PHE A 146 11.92 -14.38 10.15
N VAL A 147 11.38 -14.51 8.94
CA VAL A 147 10.71 -15.73 8.47
C VAL A 147 11.67 -16.92 8.48
N PHE A 148 12.89 -16.74 7.98
CA PHE A 148 13.88 -17.80 7.92
C PHE A 148 14.40 -18.19 9.32
N LEU A 149 14.60 -17.24 10.23
CA LEU A 149 15.10 -17.53 11.58
C LEU A 149 13.97 -17.91 12.56
N SER A 150 12.71 -17.70 12.20
CA SER A 150 11.57 -18.01 13.04
C SER A 150 11.53 -19.52 13.36
N PRO A 151 11.39 -19.89 14.65
CA PRO A 151 11.22 -21.27 15.06
C PRO A 151 9.76 -21.73 15.03
N ILE A 152 8.82 -20.89 14.60
CA ILE A 152 7.38 -21.11 14.73
C ILE A 152 6.77 -21.46 13.35
N GLY A 153 5.96 -22.52 13.31
CA GLY A 153 5.21 -22.95 12.13
C GLY A 153 3.78 -22.42 12.09
N ALA A 154 3.02 -22.87 11.10
CA ALA A 154 1.65 -22.39 10.86
C ALA A 154 0.69 -22.55 12.06
N PRO A 155 -0.19 -21.56 12.30
CA PRO A 155 -1.26 -21.70 13.27
C PRO A 155 -2.16 -22.91 12.97
N ALA A 156 -2.76 -23.46 14.02
CA ALA A 156 -3.75 -24.52 13.89
C ALA A 156 -4.97 -24.04 13.08
N ASP A 157 -5.44 -24.89 12.16
CA ASP A 157 -6.53 -24.62 11.22
C ASP A 157 -6.33 -23.38 10.34
N MET A 158 -5.08 -23.01 10.03
CA MET A 158 -4.79 -21.99 9.02
C MET A 158 -5.50 -22.32 7.71
N MET A 159 -6.25 -21.36 7.18
CA MET A 159 -6.83 -21.50 5.86
C MET A 159 -5.76 -21.39 4.78
N ASP A 160 -5.51 -22.50 4.10
CA ASP A 160 -4.47 -22.62 3.07
C ASP A 160 -4.90 -21.90 1.79
N MET A 161 -4.27 -20.75 1.52
CA MET A 161 -4.57 -19.90 0.37
C MET A 161 -4.29 -20.60 -0.97
N ARG A 162 -3.36 -21.57 -1.01
CA ARG A 162 -3.07 -22.35 -2.23
C ARG A 162 -4.22 -23.24 -2.66
N LYS A 163 -5.01 -23.71 -1.67
CA LYS A 163 -6.13 -24.62 -1.90
C LYS A 163 -7.44 -23.86 -2.10
N LEU A 164 -7.67 -22.85 -1.26
CA LEU A 164 -8.94 -22.14 -1.19
C LEU A 164 -9.02 -20.95 -2.15
N ASP A 165 -7.89 -20.41 -2.61
CA ASP A 165 -7.84 -19.43 -3.71
C ASP A 165 -7.00 -19.96 -4.88
N PHE A 166 -7.50 -21.04 -5.48
CA PHE A 166 -6.82 -21.74 -6.57
C PHE A 166 -6.55 -20.83 -7.78
N LEU A 167 -7.47 -19.92 -8.11
CA LEU A 167 -7.31 -19.02 -9.25
C LEU A 167 -6.16 -18.05 -9.02
N PHE A 168 -6.11 -17.41 -7.85
CA PHE A 168 -5.01 -16.52 -7.51
C PHE A 168 -3.68 -17.26 -7.46
N SER A 169 -3.65 -18.43 -6.81
CA SER A 169 -2.43 -19.26 -6.70
C SER A 169 -1.92 -19.71 -8.07
N ARG A 170 -2.80 -20.03 -9.02
CA ARG A 170 -2.41 -20.48 -10.36
C ARG A 170 -1.93 -19.35 -11.26
N ILE A 171 -2.50 -18.14 -11.13
CA ILE A 171 -2.10 -16.99 -11.94
C ILE A 171 -0.84 -16.34 -11.37
N MET A 172 -0.78 -16.18 -10.05
CA MET A 172 0.35 -15.50 -9.39
C MET A 172 1.54 -16.45 -9.18
N GLY A 173 1.31 -17.77 -9.06
CA GLY A 173 2.33 -18.81 -8.86
C GLY A 173 2.45 -19.30 -7.40
N THR A 174 3.32 -20.29 -7.17
CA THR A 174 3.59 -20.94 -5.87
C THR A 174 4.34 -20.04 -4.87
N TRP A 175 4.07 -18.74 -4.86
CA TRP A 175 4.70 -17.76 -3.95
C TRP A 175 3.90 -17.54 -2.68
N THR A 176 2.95 -18.42 -2.41
CA THR A 176 2.20 -18.50 -1.15
C THR A 176 2.90 -19.55 -0.30
N PHE A 177 3.59 -19.08 0.74
CA PHE A 177 4.25 -19.97 1.69
C PHE A 177 3.32 -20.19 2.88
N ASN A 178 3.34 -21.39 3.43
CA ASN A 178 2.60 -21.72 4.64
C ASN A 178 3.39 -21.42 5.90
N ASN A 179 4.73 -21.30 5.87
CA ASN A 179 5.57 -20.96 7.03
C ASN A 179 6.18 -19.55 6.98
N GLU A 180 5.43 -18.55 6.53
CA GLU A 180 5.90 -17.15 6.43
C GLU A 180 5.41 -16.23 7.56
N PHE A 181 5.61 -16.69 8.79
CA PHE A 181 5.21 -15.97 10.01
C PHE A 181 6.36 -15.12 10.55
N VAL A 182 6.01 -14.06 11.28
CA VAL A 182 6.92 -13.03 11.79
C VAL A 182 7.58 -12.19 10.66
N PHE A 183 7.09 -11.00 10.35
CA PHE A 183 5.82 -10.39 10.75
C PHE A 183 4.93 -10.24 9.50
N SER A 184 3.67 -9.85 9.70
CA SER A 184 2.67 -9.90 8.64
C SER A 184 2.97 -8.98 7.45
N GLY A 185 3.21 -9.57 6.27
CA GLY A 185 3.34 -8.85 5.00
C GLY A 185 2.05 -8.12 4.61
N HIS A 186 0.91 -8.80 4.78
CA HIS A 186 -0.41 -8.29 4.47
C HIS A 186 -0.76 -7.03 5.27
N THR A 187 -0.28 -6.95 6.51
CA THR A 187 -0.49 -5.80 7.41
C THR A 187 0.56 -4.70 7.19
N GLY A 188 1.83 -5.10 7.16
CA GLY A 188 2.97 -4.18 7.20
C GLY A 188 3.16 -3.36 5.91
N ILE A 189 2.94 -3.96 4.74
CA ILE A 189 3.16 -3.24 3.46
C ILE A 189 2.13 -2.11 3.27
N PRO A 190 0.81 -2.32 3.44
CA PRO A 190 -0.15 -1.20 3.41
C PRO A 190 0.17 -0.12 4.46
N PHE A 191 0.68 -0.51 5.64
CA PHE A 191 1.11 0.44 6.65
C PHE A 191 2.36 1.25 6.22
N LEU A 192 3.30 0.64 5.50
CA LEU A 192 4.41 1.36 4.87
C LEU A 192 3.92 2.38 3.85
N PHE A 193 2.92 2.03 3.03
CA PHE A 193 2.30 3.00 2.12
C PHE A 193 1.63 4.15 2.87
N TYR A 194 1.00 3.89 4.02
CA TYR A 194 0.46 4.95 4.90
C TYR A 194 1.55 5.92 5.38
N LEU A 195 2.76 5.42 5.70
CA LEU A 195 3.90 6.24 6.10
C LEU A 195 4.53 6.98 4.91
N PHE A 196 4.51 6.37 3.72
CA PHE A 196 5.04 6.92 2.47
C PHE A 196 4.21 8.09 1.94
N PHE A 197 2.88 7.92 1.85
CA PHE A 197 1.98 8.92 1.29
C PHE A 197 1.78 10.12 2.23
N GLU A 198 1.50 11.27 1.61
CA GLU A 198 1.26 12.53 2.32
C GLU A 198 -0.19 13.00 2.23
N THR A 199 -0.87 12.72 1.12
CA THR A 199 -2.28 13.08 0.98
C THR A 199 -3.14 12.34 2.00
N ARG A 200 -3.97 13.10 2.73
CA ARG A 200 -4.82 12.56 3.80
C ARG A 200 -5.71 11.41 3.31
N GLY A 201 -6.23 11.51 2.08
CA GLY A 201 -7.07 10.47 1.47
C GLY A 201 -6.31 9.16 1.25
N LEU A 202 -5.13 9.20 0.61
CA LEU A 202 -4.33 7.98 0.39
C LEU A 202 -3.85 7.39 1.71
N LYS A 203 -3.47 8.23 2.68
CA LYS A 203 -3.10 7.77 4.03
C LYS A 203 -4.25 7.03 4.71
N ALA A 204 -5.45 7.62 4.71
CA ALA A 204 -6.62 6.98 5.29
C ALA A 204 -6.93 5.64 4.61
N LEU A 205 -6.88 5.58 3.28
CA LEU A 205 -7.06 4.34 2.50
C LEU A 205 -6.01 3.28 2.88
N CYS A 206 -4.74 3.67 2.97
CA CYS A 206 -3.65 2.75 3.35
C CYS A 206 -3.79 2.22 4.76
N LEU A 207 -4.13 3.08 5.72
CA LEU A 207 -4.32 2.69 7.12
C LEU A 207 -5.55 1.80 7.28
N ALA A 208 -6.68 2.16 6.67
CA ALA A 208 -7.88 1.33 6.66
C ALA A 208 -7.61 -0.02 5.99
N GLY A 209 -6.88 -0.03 4.87
CA GLY A 209 -6.42 -1.25 4.20
C GLY A 209 -5.55 -2.11 5.11
N SER A 210 -4.55 -1.51 5.77
CA SER A 210 -3.68 -2.22 6.71
C SER A 210 -4.45 -2.87 7.87
N LEU A 211 -5.36 -2.11 8.51
CA LEU A 211 -6.21 -2.62 9.58
C LEU A 211 -7.12 -3.74 9.10
N THR A 212 -7.73 -3.57 7.93
CA THR A 212 -8.60 -4.58 7.31
C THR A 212 -7.82 -5.87 7.06
N MET A 213 -6.61 -5.76 6.51
CA MET A 213 -5.73 -6.91 6.29
C MET A 213 -5.33 -7.57 7.59
N GLY A 214 -4.98 -6.78 8.62
CA GLY A 214 -4.67 -7.28 9.96
C GLY A 214 -5.82 -8.08 10.58
N VAL A 215 -7.05 -7.60 10.46
CA VAL A 215 -8.24 -8.36 10.90
C VAL A 215 -8.43 -9.62 10.06
N CYS A 216 -8.32 -9.50 8.73
CA CYS A 216 -8.53 -10.63 7.83
C CYS A 216 -7.54 -11.77 8.08
N VAL A 217 -6.25 -11.49 8.31
CA VAL A 217 -5.24 -12.53 8.57
C VAL A 217 -5.45 -13.24 9.91
N LEU A 218 -6.04 -12.58 10.90
CA LEU A 218 -6.40 -13.21 12.17
C LEU A 218 -7.64 -14.09 12.02
N LEU A 219 -8.68 -13.59 11.34
CA LEU A 219 -9.89 -14.36 11.06
C LEU A 219 -9.63 -15.60 10.18
N SER A 220 -8.62 -15.54 9.30
CA SER A 220 -8.19 -16.68 8.51
C SER A 220 -7.06 -17.50 9.10
N ARG A 221 -6.58 -17.12 10.30
CA ARG A 221 -5.44 -17.72 10.99
C ARG A 221 -4.18 -17.82 10.12
N ASN A 222 -4.02 -16.91 9.17
CA ASN A 222 -2.83 -16.79 8.32
C ASN A 222 -1.69 -16.04 9.02
N HIS A 223 -1.91 -15.52 10.22
CA HIS A 223 -0.86 -14.95 11.07
C HIS A 223 -1.22 -15.11 12.54
N TYR A 224 -0.20 -15.14 13.39
CA TYR A 224 -0.38 -14.97 14.83
C TYR A 224 -0.66 -13.50 15.16
N THR A 225 -1.31 -13.25 16.29
CA THR A 225 -1.57 -11.92 16.84
C THR A 225 -0.29 -11.09 16.96
N VAL A 226 0.79 -11.73 17.42
CA VAL A 226 2.10 -11.07 17.53
C VAL A 226 2.69 -10.67 16.18
N ASP A 227 2.39 -11.41 15.10
CA ASP A 227 2.85 -11.06 13.76
C ASP A 227 2.17 -9.78 13.26
N VAL A 228 0.90 -9.57 13.60
CA VAL A 228 0.12 -8.39 13.21
C VAL A 228 0.55 -7.17 14.01
N LEU A 229 0.67 -7.30 15.33
CA LEU A 229 1.15 -6.20 16.18
C LEU A 229 2.61 -5.85 15.89
N GLY A 230 3.46 -6.87 15.73
CA GLY A 230 4.86 -6.71 15.34
C GLY A 230 5.00 -6.05 13.97
N ALA A 231 4.06 -6.29 13.04
CA ALA A 231 4.09 -5.65 11.74
C ALA A 231 4.08 -4.13 11.83
N TYR A 232 3.24 -3.52 12.67
CA TYR A 232 3.20 -2.07 12.82
C TYR A 232 4.50 -1.50 13.37
N LEU A 233 5.04 -2.12 14.43
CA LEU A 233 6.26 -1.65 15.10
C LEU A 233 7.50 -1.80 14.23
N VAL A 234 7.67 -2.98 13.63
CA VAL A 234 8.84 -3.28 12.80
C VAL A 234 8.76 -2.51 11.49
N SER A 235 7.59 -2.39 10.85
CA SER A 235 7.44 -1.59 9.63
C SER A 235 7.75 -0.12 9.88
N TYR A 236 7.32 0.46 11.00
CA TYR A 236 7.68 1.84 11.35
C TYR A 236 9.20 2.00 11.53
N SER A 237 9.83 1.04 12.21
CA SER A 237 11.28 1.03 12.43
C SER A 237 12.04 0.94 11.10
N ILE A 238 11.59 0.06 10.19
CA ILE A 238 12.12 -0.08 8.84
C ILE A 238 11.94 1.21 8.06
N PHE A 239 10.77 1.85 8.13
CA PHE A 239 10.53 3.13 7.48
C PHE A 239 11.53 4.20 7.93
N LYS A 240 11.76 4.32 9.24
CA LYS A 240 12.72 5.29 9.79
C LYS A 240 14.16 4.97 9.44
N LEU A 241 14.53 3.69 9.43
CA LEU A 241 15.84 3.25 8.98
C LEU A 241 16.04 3.58 7.49
N SER A 242 15.11 3.18 6.64
CA SER A 242 15.15 3.42 5.20
C SER A 242 15.14 4.90 4.87
N GLU A 243 14.34 5.70 5.58
CA GLU A 243 14.35 7.16 5.46
C GLU A 243 15.76 7.69 5.77
N THR A 244 16.31 7.35 6.93
CA THR A 244 17.64 7.85 7.32
C THR A 244 18.72 7.45 6.30
N LEU A 245 18.75 6.18 5.89
CA LEU A 245 19.75 5.68 4.93
C LEU A 245 19.58 6.29 3.54
N PHE A 246 18.37 6.33 3.02
CA PHE A 246 18.10 6.79 1.67
C PHE A 246 18.39 8.28 1.52
N TYR A 247 17.87 9.12 2.43
CA TYR A 247 18.06 10.57 2.34
C TYR A 247 19.51 10.98 2.62
N ARG A 248 20.25 10.21 3.44
CA ARG A 248 21.66 10.49 3.73
C ARG A 248 22.62 10.03 2.65
N TYR A 249 22.41 8.85 2.05
CA TYR A 249 23.41 8.22 1.18
C TYR A 249 22.99 8.06 -0.28
N ILE A 250 21.68 7.94 -0.56
CA ILE A 250 21.19 7.60 -1.91
C ILE A 250 20.66 8.85 -2.63
N ARG A 251 19.80 9.65 -1.97
CA ARG A 251 19.22 10.87 -2.54
C ARG A 251 20.27 11.87 -3.04
N PRO A 252 21.39 12.14 -2.33
CA PRO A 252 22.36 13.14 -2.78
C PRO A 252 23.00 12.81 -4.14
N LEU A 253 22.99 11.55 -4.57
CA LEU A 253 23.63 11.10 -5.81
C LEU A 253 22.99 11.69 -7.07
N PHE A 254 21.74 12.11 -7.01
CA PHE A 254 20.99 12.62 -8.16
C PHE A 254 20.43 14.02 -7.98
N LEU A 255 20.77 14.72 -6.88
CA LEU A 255 20.41 16.12 -6.68
C LEU A 255 21.49 17.05 -7.26
N THR A 256 21.06 18.10 -7.94
CA THR A 256 21.96 19.14 -8.49
C THR A 256 22.44 20.14 -7.43
N ARG A 257 21.69 20.29 -6.33
CA ARG A 257 22.04 21.08 -5.15
C ARG A 257 21.58 20.34 -3.90
N PRO A 258 22.33 20.41 -2.77
CA PRO A 258 21.82 19.91 -1.50
C PRO A 258 20.55 20.68 -1.13
N SER A 259 19.42 19.98 -1.05
CA SER A 259 18.16 20.55 -0.54
C SER A 259 17.99 20.15 0.93
N PRO A 260 17.85 21.11 1.86
CA PRO A 260 17.51 20.82 3.24
C PRO A 260 16.06 20.33 3.39
N ASP A 261 15.22 20.59 2.38
CA ASP A 261 13.86 20.10 2.37
C ASP A 261 13.85 18.58 2.27
N ARG A 262 12.96 17.97 3.08
CA ARG A 262 12.65 16.54 3.03
C ARG A 262 12.12 16.13 1.64
N TYR A 263 11.81 17.11 0.79
CA TYR A 263 11.19 17.02 -0.54
C TYR A 263 12.10 17.57 -1.63
#